data_AF-A0AA36DFJ6-F1
#
_entry.id   AF-A0AA36DFJ6-F1
#
_cell.length_a   1.000
_cell.length_b   1.000
_cell.length_c   1.000
_cell.angle_alpha   90.00
_cell.angle_beta   90.00
_cell.angle_gamma   90.00
#
_symmetry.space_group_name_H-M   'P 1'
#
loop_
_entity.id
_entity.type
_entity.pdbx_description
1 polymer ?
#
loop_
_entity_poly.entity_id
_entity_poly.type
_entity_poly.pdbx_seq_one_letter_code
_entity_poly.pdbx_strand_id
1 'polypeptide(L)'
;MKTNNMYDDQKRICDERDHLFVVLDHAQRAASVQLLIEICDSEKNTNVGCIERFESVRHLAFNYIHSIFIRDMQVLKLVLFETFPLHMIRPIVDGVPSMHVAQGLIQEMLSFPDNKRRIFTAILIVEIFKKYRVEMTFPFVQSMLNALCTLLRYGGRDQVLRLFNGIIEELGELAMTYPDLKLSIIRMFGQVCAIAESRLCLYSTHIISGKALERRLIRRIDDQIRVLNEQVPFVL
;
A
#
# COMPACT_ATOMS: atom_id res chain seq x y z
N MET A 1 30.40 0.87 46.78
CA MET A 1 30.30 0.23 45.45
C MET A 1 28.96 -0.46 45.17
N LYS A 2 28.22 -1.00 46.16
CA LYS A 2 26.89 -1.63 45.92
C LYS A 2 25.71 -0.66 45.70
N THR A 3 25.80 0.58 46.16
CA THR A 3 24.71 1.56 46.07
C THR A 3 24.52 2.14 44.66
N ASN A 4 25.59 2.38 43.89
CA ASN A 4 25.47 2.84 42.49
C ASN A 4 24.66 1.86 41.64
N ASN A 5 24.83 0.56 41.84
CA ASN A 5 24.15 -0.46 41.04
C ASN A 5 22.64 -0.49 41.28
N MET A 6 22.20 -0.22 42.51
CA MET A 6 20.77 -0.20 42.86
C MET A 6 20.06 1.06 42.33
N TYR A 7 20.73 2.22 42.34
CA TYR A 7 20.19 3.45 41.77
C TYR A 7 20.13 3.39 40.24
N ASP A 8 21.13 2.78 39.61
CA ASP A 8 21.14 2.56 38.16
C ASP A 8 20.04 1.57 37.73
N ASP A 9 19.81 0.49 38.50
CA ASP A 9 18.71 -0.44 38.22
C ASP A 9 17.33 0.19 38.45
N GLN A 10 17.16 0.99 39.52
CA GLN A 10 15.90 1.71 39.77
C GLN A 10 15.60 2.73 38.65
N LYS A 11 16.65 3.41 38.15
CA LYS A 11 16.52 4.38 37.06
C LYS A 11 16.16 3.69 35.74
N ARG A 12 16.79 2.54 35.44
CA ARG A 12 16.44 1.71 34.27
C ARG A 12 14.98 1.28 34.29
N ILE A 13 14.46 0.85 35.45
CA ILE A 13 13.05 0.45 35.59
C ILE A 13 12.11 1.64 35.33
N CYS A 14 12.44 2.83 35.82
CA CYS A 14 11.66 4.04 35.52
C CYS A 14 11.68 4.39 34.03
N ASP A 15 12.85 4.35 33.40
CA ASP A 15 13.01 4.65 31.98
C ASP A 15 12.27 3.62 31.09
N GLU A 16 12.32 2.33 31.44
CA GLU A 16 11.56 1.26 30.77
C GLU A 16 10.06 1.45 30.92
N ARG A 17 9.58 1.81 32.12
CA ARG A 17 8.16 2.07 32.37
C ARG A 17 7.66 3.25 31.54
N ASP A 18 8.43 4.34 31.49
CA ASP A 18 8.05 5.54 30.75
C ASP A 18 8.06 5.25 29.24
N HIS A 19 9.01 4.44 28.74
CA HIS A 19 9.00 3.94 27.36
C HIS A 19 7.76 3.08 27.08
N LEU A 20 7.40 2.14 27.97
CA LEU A 20 6.22 1.30 27.81
C LEU A 20 4.92 2.13 27.80
N PHE A 21 4.86 3.18 28.61
CA PHE A 21 3.72 4.10 28.63
C PHE A 21 3.56 4.82 27.28
N VAL A 22 4.66 5.30 26.69
CA VAL A 22 4.65 5.93 25.36
C VAL A 22 4.21 4.95 24.27
N VAL A 23 4.73 3.73 24.28
CA VAL A 23 4.33 2.69 23.31
C VAL A 23 2.83 2.36 23.44
N LEU A 24 2.32 2.27 24.67
CA LEU A 24 0.91 2.02 24.92
C LEU A 24 0.03 3.16 24.41
N ASP A 25 0.41 4.43 24.64
CA ASP A 25 -0.33 5.59 24.14
C ASP A 25 -0.38 5.58 22.59
N HIS A 26 0.73 5.31 21.91
CA HIS A 26 0.75 5.19 20.45
C HIS A 26 -0.16 4.04 19.96
N ALA A 27 -0.12 2.88 20.62
CA ALA A 27 -0.95 1.73 20.27
C ALA A 27 -2.45 2.02 20.45
N GLN A 28 -2.83 2.68 21.55
CA GLN A 28 -4.21 3.07 21.81
C GLN A 28 -4.73 4.09 20.78
N ARG A 29 -3.90 5.06 20.41
CA ARG A 29 -4.24 6.03 19.36
C ARG A 29 -4.38 5.36 18.00
N ALA A 30 -3.49 4.44 17.65
CA ALA A 30 -3.58 3.67 16.41
C ALA A 30 -4.86 2.82 16.36
N ALA A 31 -5.18 2.11 17.44
CA ALA A 31 -6.42 1.34 17.55
C ALA A 31 -7.67 2.21 17.42
N SER A 32 -7.64 3.42 17.99
CA SER A 32 -8.73 4.40 17.87
C SER A 32 -8.92 4.84 16.42
N VAL A 33 -7.83 5.10 15.69
CA VAL A 33 -7.88 5.43 14.26
C VAL A 33 -8.41 4.25 13.43
N GLN A 34 -7.96 3.04 13.72
CA GLN A 34 -8.43 1.83 13.01
C GLN A 34 -9.94 1.63 13.19
N LEU A 35 -10.44 1.79 14.41
CA LEU A 35 -11.88 1.73 14.69
C LEU A 35 -12.65 2.82 13.93
N LEU A 36 -12.14 4.05 13.89
CA LEU A 36 -12.76 5.12 13.11
C LEU A 36 -12.80 4.81 11.61
N ILE A 37 -11.73 4.21 11.06
CA ILE A 37 -11.71 3.75 9.67
C ILE A 37 -12.81 2.69 9.44
N GLU A 38 -12.97 1.75 10.36
CA GLU A 38 -14.04 0.74 10.26
C GLU A 38 -15.44 1.33 10.37
N ILE A 39 -15.64 2.33 11.22
CA ILE A 39 -16.93 3.05 11.32
C ILE A 39 -17.21 3.83 10.03
N CYS A 40 -16.17 4.39 9.39
CA CYS A 40 -16.29 5.12 8.13
C CYS A 40 -16.41 4.20 6.90
N ASP A 41 -16.38 2.88 7.07
CA ASP A 41 -16.51 1.91 6.00
C ASP A 41 -17.99 1.78 5.56
N SER A 42 -18.30 2.33 4.38
CA SER A 42 -19.63 2.33 3.80
C SER A 42 -20.14 0.93 3.48
N GLU A 43 -19.26 -0.03 3.14
CA GLU A 43 -19.69 -1.38 2.78
C GLU A 43 -20.26 -2.13 4.00
N LYS A 44 -19.68 -1.90 5.18
CA LYS A 44 -20.13 -2.49 6.44
C LYS A 44 -21.37 -1.80 7.02
N ASN A 45 -21.59 -0.53 6.68
CA ASN A 45 -22.59 0.34 7.34
C ASN A 45 -23.76 0.76 6.41
N THR A 46 -24.06 -0.03 5.39
CA THR A 46 -25.15 0.18 4.41
C THR A 46 -26.57 0.33 5.00
N ASN A 47 -26.75 0.06 6.31
CA ASN A 47 -28.03 0.12 7.00
C ASN A 47 -28.41 1.51 7.56
N VAL A 48 -27.56 2.54 7.39
CA VAL A 48 -27.86 3.88 7.91
C VAL A 48 -28.69 4.65 6.89
N GLY A 49 -30.01 4.74 7.11
CA GLY A 49 -30.99 5.41 6.23
C GLY A 49 -30.81 6.93 6.01
N CYS A 50 -29.64 7.51 6.30
CA CYS A 50 -29.31 8.92 6.04
C CYS A 50 -27.85 9.05 5.57
N ILE A 51 -27.64 9.02 4.25
CA ILE A 51 -26.32 9.17 3.60
C ILE A 51 -25.62 10.46 4.07
N GLU A 52 -26.34 11.58 4.17
CA GLU A 52 -25.80 12.87 4.60
C GLU A 52 -25.20 12.86 6.01
N ARG A 53 -25.85 12.12 6.94
CA ARG A 53 -25.35 11.98 8.32
C ARG A 53 -24.08 11.13 8.33
N PHE A 54 -24.05 10.08 7.53
CA PHE A 54 -22.88 9.22 7.40
C PHE A 54 -21.68 9.99 6.82
N GLU A 55 -21.89 10.78 5.77
CA GLU A 55 -20.85 11.63 5.19
C GLU A 55 -20.33 12.68 6.18
N SER A 56 -21.22 13.28 6.98
CA SER A 56 -20.84 14.22 8.03
C SER A 56 -19.96 13.57 9.10
N VAL A 57 -20.33 12.36 9.55
CA VAL A 57 -19.53 11.57 10.52
C VAL A 57 -18.18 11.21 9.91
N ARG A 58 -18.16 10.79 8.63
CA ARG A 58 -16.94 10.46 7.91
C ARG A 58 -16.00 11.66 7.80
N HIS A 59 -16.53 12.82 7.45
CA HIS A 59 -15.76 14.05 7.36
C HIS A 59 -15.15 14.43 8.73
N LEU A 60 -15.94 14.34 9.81
CA LEU A 60 -15.45 14.60 11.16
C LEU A 60 -14.36 13.62 11.59
N ALA A 61 -14.54 12.33 11.31
CA ALA A 61 -13.56 11.30 11.59
C ALA A 61 -12.27 11.52 10.80
N PHE A 62 -12.35 11.86 9.52
CA PHE A 62 -11.17 12.14 8.69
C PHE A 62 -10.42 13.38 9.15
N ASN A 63 -11.11 14.44 9.57
CA ASN A 63 -10.46 15.62 10.17
C ASN A 63 -9.75 15.29 11.50
N TYR A 64 -10.33 14.40 12.31
CA TYR A 64 -9.70 13.94 13.53
C TYR A 64 -8.46 13.09 13.25
N ILE A 65 -8.56 12.11 12.33
CA ILE A 65 -7.43 11.28 11.89
C ILE A 65 -6.31 12.16 11.32
N HIS A 66 -6.65 13.14 10.49
CA HIS A 66 -5.71 14.12 9.96
C HIS A 66 -4.93 14.82 11.07
N SER A 67 -5.65 15.30 12.10
CA SER A 67 -5.06 15.99 13.24
C SER A 67 -4.14 15.08 14.06
N ILE A 68 -4.48 13.80 14.23
CA ILE A 68 -3.61 12.82 14.89
C ILE A 68 -2.32 12.62 14.09
N PHE A 69 -2.42 12.39 12.79
CA PHE A 69 -1.27 12.11 11.94
C PHE A 69 -0.29 13.30 11.85
N ILE A 70 -0.78 14.54 11.92
CA ILE A 70 0.09 15.72 12.03
C ILE A 70 0.84 15.74 13.35
N ARG A 71 0.16 15.40 14.45
CA ARG A 71 0.74 15.44 15.80
C ARG A 71 1.77 14.35 16.00
N ASP A 72 1.56 13.18 15.41
CA ASP A 72 2.35 11.99 15.70
C ASP A 72 2.49 11.06 14.49
N MET A 73 3.71 11.06 13.92
CA MET A 73 4.09 10.20 12.80
C MET A 73 4.07 8.71 13.18
N GLN A 74 4.34 8.36 14.44
CA GLN A 74 4.39 6.96 14.86
C GLN A 74 3.01 6.32 14.80
N VAL A 75 1.96 7.08 15.11
CA VAL A 75 0.58 6.60 14.97
C VAL A 75 0.23 6.34 13.51
N LEU A 76 0.60 7.25 12.59
CA LEU A 76 0.42 7.02 11.15
C LEU A 76 1.14 5.73 10.71
N LYS A 77 2.40 5.57 11.13
CA LYS A 77 3.20 4.39 10.80
C LYS A 77 2.56 3.10 11.30
N LEU A 78 2.08 3.07 12.55
CA LEU A 78 1.41 1.90 13.12
C LEU A 78 0.14 1.54 12.34
N VAL A 79 -0.72 2.53 12.06
CA VAL A 79 -1.97 2.31 11.29
C VAL A 79 -1.67 1.75 9.89
N LEU A 80 -0.68 2.31 9.20
CA LEU A 80 -0.28 1.83 7.88
C LEU A 80 0.31 0.42 7.90
N PHE A 81 1.03 0.06 8.97
CA PHE A 81 1.65 -1.25 9.12
C PHE A 81 0.65 -2.33 9.54
N GLU A 82 -0.39 -1.94 10.26
CA GLU A 82 -1.53 -2.80 10.58
C GLU A 82 -2.42 -3.04 9.36
N THR A 83 -2.40 -2.11 8.39
CA THR A 83 -3.21 -2.11 7.16
C THR A 83 -4.70 -1.96 7.44
N PHE A 84 -5.46 -1.59 6.42
CA PHE A 84 -6.92 -1.51 6.46
C PHE A 84 -7.49 -1.89 5.08
N PRO A 85 -8.82 -2.06 4.95
CA PRO A 85 -9.41 -2.54 3.70
C PRO A 85 -9.01 -1.71 2.48
N LEU A 86 -8.71 -2.38 1.35
CA LEU A 86 -8.16 -1.74 0.15
C LEU A 86 -9.09 -0.67 -0.43
N HIS A 87 -10.41 -0.88 -0.37
CA HIS A 87 -11.39 0.09 -0.85
C HIS A 87 -11.45 1.37 0.00
N MET A 88 -10.96 1.33 1.24
CA MET A 88 -10.87 2.50 2.13
C MET A 88 -9.64 3.37 1.86
N ILE A 89 -8.65 2.87 1.10
CA ILE A 89 -7.44 3.62 0.74
C ILE A 89 -7.82 4.95 0.06
N ARG A 90 -8.55 4.89 -1.05
CA ARG A 90 -8.87 6.09 -1.84
C ARG A 90 -9.66 7.12 -1.02
N PRO A 91 -10.76 6.77 -0.31
CA PRO A 91 -11.46 7.74 0.51
C PRO A 91 -10.64 8.35 1.65
N ILE A 92 -9.75 7.58 2.29
CA ILE A 92 -8.87 8.11 3.34
C ILE A 92 -7.84 9.05 2.72
N VAL A 93 -7.21 8.66 1.62
CA VAL A 93 -6.26 9.51 0.91
C VAL A 93 -6.95 10.80 0.47
N ASP A 94 -8.18 10.75 -0.01
CA ASP A 94 -8.99 11.92 -0.40
C ASP A 94 -9.41 12.80 0.80
N GLY A 95 -9.84 12.18 1.90
CA GLY A 95 -10.35 12.88 3.08
C GLY A 95 -9.31 13.35 4.09
N VAL A 96 -8.10 12.79 4.09
CA VAL A 96 -7.04 13.05 5.08
C VAL A 96 -5.81 13.68 4.40
N PRO A 97 -5.66 15.02 4.40
CA PRO A 97 -4.59 15.68 3.68
C PRO A 97 -3.16 15.32 4.12
N SER A 98 -2.96 14.88 5.36
CA SER A 98 -1.65 14.48 5.91
C SER A 98 -1.15 13.12 5.38
N MET A 99 -1.95 12.39 4.61
CA MET A 99 -1.55 11.10 4.04
C MET A 99 -0.36 11.20 3.09
N HIS A 100 -0.08 12.37 2.51
CA HIS A 100 1.09 12.56 1.66
C HIS A 100 2.41 12.23 2.36
N VAL A 101 2.47 12.36 3.69
CA VAL A 101 3.67 12.06 4.49
C VAL A 101 4.02 10.56 4.46
N ALA A 102 3.03 9.69 4.20
CA ALA A 102 3.23 8.24 4.08
C ALA A 102 4.20 7.85 2.95
N GLN A 103 4.47 8.74 1.99
CA GLN A 103 5.47 8.53 0.93
C GLN A 103 6.87 8.22 1.50
N GLY A 104 7.20 8.75 2.69
CA GLY A 104 8.48 8.45 3.35
C GLY A 104 8.60 7.02 3.87
N LEU A 105 7.48 6.29 4.02
CA LEU A 105 7.44 4.94 4.59
C LEU A 105 7.43 3.83 3.52
N ILE A 106 7.41 4.20 2.24
CA ILE A 106 7.25 3.29 1.10
C ILE A 106 8.24 2.13 1.12
N GLN A 107 9.54 2.44 1.24
CA GLN A 107 10.59 1.43 1.18
C GLN A 107 10.50 0.48 2.37
N GLU A 108 10.21 1.02 3.56
CA GLU A 108 10.02 0.22 4.77
C GLU A 108 8.83 -0.74 4.59
N MET A 109 7.71 -0.25 4.05
CA MET A 109 6.51 -1.07 3.85
C MET A 109 6.65 -2.13 2.75
N LEU A 110 7.36 -1.83 1.66
CA LEU A 110 7.61 -2.83 0.60
C LEU A 110 8.60 -3.91 1.04
N SER A 111 9.46 -3.62 2.02
CA SER A 111 10.41 -4.58 2.56
C SER A 111 9.75 -5.73 3.32
N PHE A 112 8.49 -5.57 3.77
CA PHE A 112 7.77 -6.64 4.48
C PHE A 112 7.70 -7.91 3.64
N PRO A 113 7.84 -9.11 4.23
CA PRO A 113 7.77 -10.37 3.50
C PRO A 113 6.34 -10.75 3.08
N ASP A 114 5.31 -10.12 3.68
CA ASP A 114 3.92 -10.43 3.38
C ASP A 114 3.43 -9.71 2.11
N ASN A 115 2.90 -10.49 1.18
CA ASN A 115 2.32 -9.95 -0.05
C ASN A 115 1.10 -9.07 0.19
N LYS A 116 0.27 -9.36 1.20
CA LYS A 116 -0.91 -8.52 1.46
C LYS A 116 -0.49 -7.10 1.79
N ARG A 117 0.52 -6.95 2.65
CA ARG A 117 1.12 -5.66 2.99
C ARG A 117 1.76 -4.99 1.78
N ARG A 118 2.50 -5.73 0.95
CA ARG A 118 3.08 -5.17 -0.28
C ARG A 118 2.02 -4.68 -1.28
N ILE A 119 0.93 -5.43 -1.45
CA ILE A 119 -0.20 -5.04 -2.29
C ILE A 119 -0.84 -3.77 -1.72
N PHE A 120 -1.19 -3.74 -0.43
CA PHE A 120 -1.71 -2.55 0.25
C PHE A 120 -0.82 -1.34 0.04
N THR A 121 0.49 -1.52 0.22
CA THR A 121 1.49 -0.47 0.05
C THR A 121 1.49 0.05 -1.39
N ALA A 122 1.52 -0.83 -2.38
CA ALA A 122 1.53 -0.44 -3.78
C ALA A 122 0.28 0.37 -4.16
N ILE A 123 -0.90 -0.08 -3.74
CA ILE A 123 -2.18 0.60 -4.01
C ILE A 123 -2.21 1.97 -3.32
N LEU A 124 -1.84 2.02 -2.03
CA LEU A 124 -1.76 3.28 -1.26
C LEU A 124 -0.89 4.32 -1.95
N ILE A 125 0.28 3.89 -2.43
CA ILE A 125 1.24 4.77 -3.08
C ILE A 125 0.69 5.32 -4.39
N VAL A 126 0.09 4.47 -5.23
CA VAL A 126 -0.53 4.89 -6.49
C VAL A 126 -1.62 5.93 -6.22
N GLU A 127 -2.49 5.69 -5.23
CA GLU A 127 -3.54 6.65 -4.86
C GLU A 127 -2.98 7.97 -4.34
N ILE A 128 -1.94 7.93 -3.51
CA ILE A 128 -1.25 9.14 -3.05
C ILE A 128 -0.66 9.92 -4.24
N PHE A 129 0.03 9.26 -5.17
CA PHE A 129 0.61 9.96 -6.31
C PHE A 129 -0.43 10.52 -7.26
N LYS A 130 -1.54 9.80 -7.45
CA LYS A 130 -2.70 10.30 -8.21
C LYS A 130 -3.29 11.56 -7.60
N LYS A 131 -3.42 11.62 -6.28
CA LYS A 131 -4.00 12.77 -5.58
C LYS A 131 -3.09 13.99 -5.55
N TYR A 132 -1.83 13.80 -5.15
CA TYR A 132 -0.96 14.94 -4.84
C TYR A 132 -0.20 15.48 -6.05
N ARG A 133 0.04 14.69 -7.12
CA ARG A 133 0.69 15.09 -8.39
C ARG A 133 1.77 16.18 -8.27
N VAL A 134 2.63 16.09 -7.26
CA VAL A 134 3.73 17.05 -7.07
C VAL A 134 4.96 16.51 -7.78
N GLU A 135 5.71 17.32 -8.51
CA GLU A 135 6.98 16.90 -9.14
C GLU A 135 7.95 16.24 -8.13
N MET A 136 7.88 16.66 -6.86
CA MET A 136 8.61 16.10 -5.72
C MET A 136 8.29 14.62 -5.44
N THR A 137 7.18 14.08 -5.94
CA THR A 137 6.79 12.68 -5.69
C THR A 137 7.44 11.69 -6.66
N PHE A 138 7.96 12.15 -7.81
CA PHE A 138 8.53 11.28 -8.84
C PHE A 138 9.66 10.35 -8.33
N PRO A 139 10.63 10.81 -7.53
CA PRO A 139 11.69 9.94 -7.00
C PRO A 139 11.13 8.79 -6.15
N PHE A 140 10.04 9.02 -5.41
CA PHE A 140 9.39 7.99 -4.61
C PHE A 140 8.69 6.95 -5.48
N VAL A 141 8.07 7.37 -6.59
CA VAL A 141 7.48 6.46 -7.58
C VAL A 141 8.56 5.57 -8.20
N GLN A 142 9.68 6.17 -8.62
CA GLN A 142 10.80 5.42 -9.20
C GLN A 142 11.40 4.45 -8.18
N SER A 143 11.53 4.87 -6.92
CA SER A 143 11.99 4.03 -5.82
C SER A 143 11.07 2.82 -5.58
N MET A 144 9.75 3.02 -5.62
CA MET A 144 8.76 1.94 -5.56
C MET A 144 8.93 0.96 -6.72
N LEU A 145 9.02 1.46 -7.97
CA LEU A 145 9.19 0.61 -9.15
C LEU A 145 10.50 -0.17 -9.11
N ASN A 146 11.59 0.43 -8.61
CA ASN A 146 12.87 -0.25 -8.41
C ASN A 146 12.77 -1.36 -7.36
N ALA A 147 12.06 -1.13 -6.25
CA ALA A 147 11.79 -2.17 -5.26
C ALA A 147 10.97 -3.33 -5.85
N LEU A 148 9.92 -3.03 -6.63
CA LEU A 148 9.13 -4.04 -7.33
C LEU A 148 9.96 -4.81 -8.38
N CYS A 149 10.81 -4.14 -9.16
CA CYS A 149 11.76 -4.77 -10.07
C CYS A 149 12.72 -5.71 -9.34
N THR A 150 13.20 -5.31 -8.17
CA THR A 150 14.09 -6.12 -7.34
C THR A 150 13.36 -7.36 -6.83
N LEU A 151 12.12 -7.20 -6.35
CA LEU A 151 11.27 -8.33 -5.95
C LEU A 151 10.95 -9.26 -7.12
N LEU A 152 10.79 -8.75 -8.33
CA LEU A 152 10.57 -9.55 -9.54
C LEU A 152 11.80 -10.40 -9.89
N ARG A 153 13.01 -9.87 -9.69
CA ARG A 153 14.28 -10.56 -10.01
C ARG A 153 14.70 -11.57 -8.95
N TYR A 154 14.52 -11.25 -7.67
CA TYR A 154 15.06 -12.02 -6.55
C TYR A 154 13.99 -12.67 -5.67
N GLY A 155 12.72 -12.31 -5.85
CA GLY A 155 11.61 -12.85 -5.05
C GLY A 155 11.19 -14.25 -5.49
N GLY A 156 10.47 -14.93 -4.60
CA GLY A 156 9.89 -16.24 -4.91
C GLY A 156 8.86 -16.14 -6.03
N ARG A 157 8.92 -17.04 -7.02
CA ARG A 157 8.05 -16.99 -8.22
C ARG A 157 6.55 -16.95 -7.88
N ASP A 158 6.10 -17.71 -6.88
CA ASP A 158 4.69 -17.70 -6.46
C ASP A 158 4.30 -16.38 -5.78
N GLN A 159 5.22 -15.84 -4.97
CA GLN A 159 5.04 -14.57 -4.29
C GLN A 159 4.89 -13.41 -5.28
N VAL A 160 5.75 -13.37 -6.30
CA VAL A 160 5.71 -12.38 -7.38
C VAL A 160 4.38 -12.40 -8.12
N LEU A 161 3.92 -13.58 -8.56
CA LEU A 161 2.68 -13.66 -9.35
C LEU A 161 1.45 -13.23 -8.54
N ARG A 162 1.40 -13.56 -7.25
CA ARG A 162 0.32 -13.10 -6.36
C ARG A 162 0.37 -11.59 -6.12
N LEU A 163 1.56 -11.02 -5.93
CA LEU A 163 1.76 -9.58 -5.77
C LEU A 163 1.26 -8.85 -7.02
N PHE A 164 1.75 -9.21 -8.21
CA PHE A 164 1.35 -8.58 -9.47
C PHE A 164 -0.14 -8.77 -9.75
N ASN A 165 -0.74 -9.93 -9.45
CA ASN A 165 -2.19 -10.11 -9.60
C ASN A 165 -3.02 -9.08 -8.81
N GLY A 166 -2.49 -8.56 -7.71
CA GLY A 166 -3.17 -7.58 -6.86
C GLY A 166 -2.85 -6.12 -7.17
N ILE A 167 -1.88 -5.81 -8.03
CA ILE A 167 -1.41 -4.43 -8.28
C ILE A 167 -1.42 -4.03 -9.77
N ILE A 168 -1.82 -4.95 -10.68
CA ILE A 168 -1.75 -4.71 -12.13
C ILE A 168 -2.58 -3.49 -12.56
N GLU A 169 -3.79 -3.32 -12.04
CA GLU A 169 -4.67 -2.22 -12.44
C GLU A 169 -4.07 -0.89 -11.99
N GLU A 170 -3.57 -0.85 -10.76
CA GLU A 170 -3.01 0.34 -10.14
C GLU A 170 -1.69 0.75 -10.80
N LEU A 171 -0.86 -0.21 -11.21
CA LEU A 171 0.32 0.07 -12.02
C LEU A 171 -0.05 0.56 -13.43
N GLY A 172 -1.14 0.05 -14.02
CA GLY A 172 -1.68 0.55 -15.28
C GLY A 172 -2.10 2.02 -15.17
N GLU A 173 -2.87 2.36 -14.15
CA GLU A 173 -3.28 3.75 -13.87
C GLU A 173 -2.09 4.68 -13.55
N LEU A 174 -1.07 4.16 -12.87
CA LEU A 174 0.16 4.90 -12.62
C LEU A 174 0.91 5.23 -13.91
N ALA A 175 1.01 4.28 -14.84
CA ALA A 175 1.60 4.50 -16.16
C ALA A 175 0.84 5.56 -16.98
N MET A 176 -0.47 5.65 -16.80
CA MET A 176 -1.30 6.69 -17.41
C MET A 176 -1.08 8.07 -16.76
N THR A 177 -0.83 8.11 -15.46
CA THR A 177 -0.58 9.36 -14.73
C THR A 177 0.83 9.90 -14.97
N TYR A 178 1.82 9.02 -15.14
CA TYR A 178 3.23 9.35 -15.37
C TYR A 178 3.75 8.67 -16.65
N PRO A 179 3.60 9.31 -17.83
CA PRO A 179 3.99 8.73 -19.11
C PRO A 179 5.46 8.29 -19.18
N ASP A 180 6.36 8.99 -18.49
CA ASP A 180 7.80 8.67 -18.46
C ASP A 180 8.10 7.28 -17.87
N LEU A 181 7.20 6.76 -17.02
CA LEU A 181 7.34 5.46 -16.37
C LEU A 181 6.68 4.32 -17.16
N LYS A 182 5.88 4.64 -18.17
CA LYS A 182 5.09 3.69 -18.95
C LYS A 182 5.93 2.55 -19.51
N LEU A 183 7.07 2.88 -20.13
CA LEU A 183 7.96 1.87 -20.72
C LEU A 183 8.52 0.91 -19.66
N SER A 184 8.87 1.43 -18.48
CA SER A 184 9.37 0.61 -17.37
C SER A 184 8.29 -0.34 -16.84
N ILE A 185 7.05 0.13 -16.72
CA ILE A 185 5.92 -0.68 -16.27
C ILE A 185 5.58 -1.76 -17.30
N ILE A 186 5.56 -1.45 -18.59
CA ILE A 186 5.35 -2.44 -19.68
C ILE A 186 6.46 -3.51 -19.65
N ARG A 187 7.72 -3.11 -19.43
CA ARG A 187 8.83 -4.08 -19.29
C ARG A 187 8.65 -4.99 -18.09
N MET A 188 8.21 -4.47 -16.94
CA MET A 188 7.91 -5.29 -15.75
C MET A 188 6.78 -6.27 -16.03
N PHE A 189 5.70 -5.82 -16.68
CA PHE A 189 4.59 -6.67 -17.12
C PHE A 189 5.05 -7.80 -18.04
N GLY A 190 5.89 -7.51 -19.04
CA GLY A 190 6.46 -8.54 -19.91
C GLY A 190 7.31 -9.58 -19.14
N GLN A 191 8.08 -9.14 -18.15
CA GLN A 191 8.86 -10.04 -17.29
C GLN A 191 7.95 -10.95 -16.44
N VAL A 192 6.84 -10.40 -15.93
CA VAL A 192 5.84 -11.18 -15.18
C VAL A 192 5.16 -12.22 -16.09
N CYS A 193 4.78 -11.85 -17.32
CA CYS A 193 4.24 -12.78 -18.30
C CYS A 193 5.23 -13.92 -18.59
N ALA A 194 6.50 -13.62 -18.86
CA ALA A 194 7.52 -14.64 -19.11
C ALA A 194 7.67 -15.63 -17.93
N ILE A 195 7.59 -15.14 -16.68
CA ILE A 195 7.62 -16.01 -15.49
C ILE A 195 6.36 -16.87 -15.42
N ALA A 196 5.18 -16.30 -15.69
CA ALA A 196 3.91 -17.02 -15.69
C ALA A 196 3.88 -18.12 -16.78
N GLU A 197 4.34 -17.81 -17.99
CA GLU A 197 4.48 -18.74 -19.11
C GLU A 197 5.46 -19.87 -18.77
N SER A 198 6.64 -19.52 -18.24
CA SER A 198 7.63 -20.51 -17.81
C SER A 198 7.04 -21.49 -16.78
N ARG A 199 6.24 -21.00 -15.81
CA ARG A 199 5.53 -21.88 -14.87
C ARG A 199 4.48 -22.74 -15.56
N LEU A 200 3.68 -22.19 -16.47
CA LEU A 200 2.68 -22.95 -17.21
C LEU A 200 3.30 -24.10 -18.02
N CYS A 201 4.47 -23.88 -18.64
CA CYS A 201 5.19 -24.91 -19.36
C CYS A 201 5.69 -26.06 -18.47
N LEU A 202 5.98 -25.78 -17.18
CA LEU A 202 6.42 -26.79 -16.21
C LEU A 202 5.25 -27.66 -15.69
N TYR A 203 4.01 -27.17 -15.76
CA TYR A 203 2.82 -27.91 -15.32
C TYR A 203 2.10 -28.55 -16.52
N SER A 204 2.57 -29.71 -16.97
CA SER A 204 1.96 -30.46 -18.09
C SER A 204 0.56 -31.04 -17.79
N THR A 205 0.15 -31.13 -16.52
CA THR A 205 -1.09 -31.80 -16.09
C THR A 205 -2.24 -30.86 -15.67
N HIS A 206 -1.97 -29.57 -15.44
CA HIS A 206 -3.00 -28.58 -15.05
C HIS A 206 -3.63 -27.80 -16.22
N ILE A 207 -3.27 -28.16 -17.45
CA ILE A 207 -3.60 -27.48 -18.72
C ILE A 207 -5.12 -27.27 -18.95
N ILE A 208 -5.97 -28.02 -18.24
CA ILE A 208 -7.42 -28.06 -18.47
C ILE A 208 -8.19 -27.00 -17.67
N SER A 209 -7.65 -26.46 -16.56
CA SER A 209 -8.43 -25.50 -15.77
C SER A 209 -8.13 -24.06 -16.19
N GLY A 210 -9.10 -23.39 -16.81
CA GLY A 210 -9.11 -21.91 -16.99
C GLY A 210 -9.01 -21.10 -15.69
N LYS A 211 -8.77 -21.76 -14.54
CA LYS A 211 -8.59 -21.18 -13.21
C LYS A 211 -7.12 -20.99 -12.81
N ALA A 212 -6.13 -21.38 -13.62
CA ALA A 212 -4.72 -21.12 -13.29
C ALA A 212 -4.48 -19.62 -13.12
N LEU A 213 -3.80 -19.23 -12.03
CA LEU A 213 -3.51 -17.83 -11.71
C LEU A 213 -2.67 -17.19 -12.83
N GLU A 214 -1.74 -17.96 -13.37
CA GLU A 214 -0.83 -17.60 -14.45
C GLU A 214 -1.57 -17.16 -15.72
N ARG A 215 -2.55 -17.95 -16.18
CA ARG A 215 -3.34 -17.60 -17.39
C ARG A 215 -4.20 -16.37 -17.17
N ARG A 216 -4.75 -16.19 -15.97
CA ARG A 216 -5.52 -14.99 -15.61
C ARG A 216 -4.64 -13.75 -15.58
N LEU A 217 -3.43 -13.90 -15.02
CA LEU A 217 -2.44 -12.83 -14.94
C LEU A 217 -1.99 -12.38 -16.33
N ILE A 218 -1.63 -13.32 -17.22
CA ILE A 218 -1.20 -13.03 -18.59
C ILE A 218 -2.29 -12.24 -19.33
N ARG A 219 -3.55 -12.72 -19.29
CA ARG A 219 -4.66 -12.01 -19.94
C ARG A 219 -4.86 -10.58 -19.42
N ARG A 220 -4.86 -10.40 -18.09
CA ARG A 220 -5.01 -9.07 -17.49
C ARG A 220 -3.86 -8.13 -17.87
N ILE A 221 -2.64 -8.66 -17.92
CA ILE A 221 -1.47 -7.90 -18.35
C ILE A 221 -1.60 -7.52 -19.83
N ASP A 222 -1.98 -8.44 -20.70
CA ASP A 222 -2.17 -8.18 -22.13
C ASP A 222 -3.25 -7.12 -22.37
N ASP A 223 -4.36 -7.20 -21.64
CA ASP A 223 -5.44 -6.20 -21.68
C ASP A 223 -4.92 -4.82 -21.24
N GLN A 224 -4.16 -4.75 -20.16
CA GLN A 224 -3.55 -3.51 -19.69
C GLN A 224 -2.52 -2.95 -20.68
N ILE A 225 -1.68 -3.79 -21.29
CA ILE A 225 -0.70 -3.36 -22.31
C ILE A 225 -1.43 -2.81 -23.55
N ARG A 226 -2.56 -3.40 -23.95
CA ARG A 226 -3.38 -2.89 -25.06
C ARG A 226 -3.92 -1.49 -24.74
N VAL A 227 -4.54 -1.31 -23.59
CA VAL A 227 -5.04 -0.01 -23.14
C VAL A 227 -3.91 1.04 -23.11
N LEU A 228 -2.75 0.66 -22.60
CA LEU A 228 -1.58 1.54 -22.57
C LEU A 228 -1.10 1.90 -23.98
N ASN A 229 -1.10 0.97 -24.94
CA ASN A 229 -0.63 1.23 -26.30
C ASN A 229 -1.63 2.01 -27.16
N GLU A 230 -2.94 1.78 -26.99
CA GLU A 230 -4.00 2.48 -27.74
C GLU A 230 -4.09 3.98 -27.43
N GLN A 231 -3.58 4.42 -26.28
CA GLN A 231 -3.56 5.83 -25.88
C GLN A 231 -2.28 6.58 -26.29
N VAL A 232 -1.49 6.05 -27.24
CA VAL A 232 -0.48 6.84 -27.96
C VAL A 232 -1.12 7.36 -29.25
N PRO A 233 -1.67 8.58 -29.30
CA PRO A 233 -1.68 9.28 -30.58
C PRO A 233 -0.22 9.54 -30.92
N PHE A 234 0.16 9.16 -32.15
CA PHE A 234 1.38 9.63 -32.79
C PHE A 234 1.63 11.10 -32.45
N VAL A 235 2.73 11.37 -31.75
CA VAL A 235 3.37 12.68 -31.83
C VAL A 235 4.73 12.42 -32.46
N LEU A 236 4.74 12.56 -33.79
CA LEU A 236 5.93 12.83 -34.59
C LEU A 236 6.36 14.29 -34.36
#